data_AF-X1DB29-F1
#
_entry.id   AF-X1DB29-F1
#
_cell.length_a   1.000
_cell.length_b   1.000
_cell.length_c   1.000
_cell.angle_alpha   90.00
_cell.angle_beta   90.00
_cell.angle_gamma   90.00
#
_symmetry.space_group_name_H-M   'P 1'
#
loop_
_entity.id
_entity.type
_entity.pdbx_description
1 polymer ?
#
loop_
_entity_poly.entity_id
_entity_poly.type
_entity_poly.pdbx_seq_one_letter_code
_entity_poly.pdbx_strand_id
1 'polypeptide(L)'
;MNRKSPDWSDPMVVGRNKEPAHATLIPYADENSALKAHAGLAVDRELTPFRRSLDGLWQFYWAPAPAQAPAEFHLPDYDTSEWDEIEVPSNWQLQGEELKLGIPKYDVPIYTCEMEKNLPILPLWRHSERST
;
A
#
# COMPACT_ATOMS: atom_id res chain seq x y z
N MET A 1 24.67 -24.09 9.99
CA MET A 1 24.12 -22.77 10.38
C MET A 1 22.64 -22.77 10.01
N ASN A 2 21.75 -22.68 11.00
CA ASN A 2 20.29 -22.75 10.77
C ASN A 2 19.79 -21.38 10.33
N ARG A 3 19.63 -21.16 9.02
CA ARG A 3 19.15 -19.89 8.46
C ARG A 3 17.63 -19.84 8.67
N LYS A 4 17.17 -19.00 9.61
CA LYS A 4 15.73 -18.73 9.75
C LYS A 4 15.22 -18.11 8.46
N SER A 5 14.21 -18.74 7.85
CA SER A 5 13.47 -18.16 6.73
C SER A 5 12.72 -16.90 7.20
N PRO A 6 12.58 -15.87 6.34
CA PRO A 6 11.80 -14.69 6.69
C PRO A 6 10.32 -15.04 6.80
N ASP A 7 9.60 -14.30 7.64
CA ASP A 7 8.20 -14.57 7.96
C ASP A 7 7.29 -14.65 6.73
N TRP A 8 7.53 -13.81 5.71
CA TRP A 8 6.75 -13.79 4.48
C TRP A 8 6.95 -15.01 3.58
N SER A 9 7.93 -15.88 3.87
CA SER A 9 8.15 -17.15 3.17
C SER A 9 7.61 -18.37 3.94
N ASP A 10 7.14 -18.20 5.18
CA ASP A 10 6.64 -19.30 6.01
C ASP A 10 5.10 -19.27 6.08
N PRO A 11 4.40 -20.25 5.44
CA PRO A 11 2.94 -20.26 5.42
C PRO A 11 2.31 -20.51 6.79
N MET A 12 3.07 -21.01 7.78
CA MET A 12 2.59 -21.20 9.14
C MET A 12 2.59 -19.89 9.94
N VAL A 13 3.29 -18.85 9.46
CA VAL A 13 3.36 -17.53 10.09
C VAL A 13 2.31 -16.61 9.47
N VAL A 14 1.07 -16.71 9.95
CA VAL A 14 -0.05 -15.86 9.49
C VAL A 14 -0.16 -14.51 10.23
N GLY A 15 0.71 -14.29 11.22
CA GLY A 15 0.74 -13.07 12.02
C GLY A 15 1.57 -13.18 13.29
N ARG A 16 2.05 -12.04 13.79
CA ARG A 16 2.74 -11.91 15.08
C ARG A 16 2.12 -10.77 15.87
N ASN A 17 1.83 -11.01 17.15
CA ASN A 17 1.34 -10.00 18.09
C ASN A 17 0.09 -9.22 17.62
N LYS A 18 -0.76 -9.82 16.78
CA LYS A 18 -2.06 -9.26 16.42
C LYS A 18 -3.07 -9.59 17.52
N GLU A 19 -3.95 -8.64 17.81
CA GLU A 19 -5.11 -8.91 18.65
C GLU A 19 -6.00 -10.01 18.05
N PRO A 20 -6.72 -10.80 18.89
CA PRO A 20 -7.68 -11.79 18.40
C PRO A 20 -8.78 -11.15 17.54
N ALA A 21 -9.27 -11.89 16.55
CA ALA A 21 -10.38 -11.42 15.73
C ALA A 21 -11.64 -11.19 16.58
N HIS A 22 -12.28 -10.04 16.41
CA HIS A 22 -13.51 -9.67 17.10
C HIS A 22 -14.41 -8.82 16.18
N ALA A 23 -15.68 -8.66 16.55
CA ALA A 23 -16.60 -7.77 15.84
C ALA A 23 -16.13 -6.31 15.90
N THR A 24 -16.39 -5.49 14.89
CA THR A 24 -15.97 -4.08 14.89
C THR A 24 -16.53 -3.32 16.09
N LEU A 25 -15.65 -2.76 16.92
CA LEU A 25 -15.99 -1.93 18.07
C LEU A 25 -15.57 -0.50 17.80
N ILE A 26 -16.50 0.45 17.90
CA ILE A 26 -16.22 1.89 17.81
C ILE A 26 -16.70 2.52 19.12
N PRO A 27 -15.80 3.01 19.97
CA PRO A 27 -16.21 3.72 21.18
C PRO A 27 -16.79 5.08 20.79
N TYR A 28 -17.92 5.46 21.38
CA TYR A 28 -18.52 6.80 21.25
C TYR A 28 -18.63 7.43 22.64
N ALA A 29 -18.72 8.76 22.70
CA ALA A 29 -18.82 9.46 23.98
C ALA A 29 -20.19 9.27 24.65
N ASP A 30 -21.25 9.11 23.86
CA ASP A 30 -22.63 9.00 24.33
C ASP A 30 -23.50 8.20 23.33
N GLU A 31 -24.70 7.81 23.76
CA GLU A 31 -25.63 7.02 22.95
C GLU A 31 -26.12 7.77 21.70
N ASN A 32 -26.35 9.09 21.81
CA ASN A 32 -26.89 9.87 20.71
C ASN A 32 -25.87 10.03 19.58
N SER A 33 -24.58 10.21 19.90
CA SER A 33 -23.51 10.18 18.90
C SER A 33 -23.39 8.82 18.21
N ALA A 34 -23.54 7.72 18.95
CA ALA A 34 -23.59 6.38 18.36
C ALA A 34 -24.78 6.20 17.40
N LEU A 35 -26.00 6.56 17.83
CA LEU A 35 -27.19 6.43 16.98
C LEU A 35 -27.08 7.27 15.70
N LYS A 36 -26.55 8.49 15.79
CA LYS A 36 -26.31 9.36 14.62
C LYS A 36 -25.29 8.77 13.66
N ALA A 37 -24.18 8.24 14.18
CA ALA A 37 -23.14 7.60 13.37
C ALA A 37 -23.68 6.43 12.56
N HIS A 38 -24.68 5.71 13.08
CA HIS A 38 -25.28 4.54 12.45
C HIS A 38 -26.58 4.82 11.67
N ALA A 39 -27.03 6.07 11.56
CA ALA A 39 -28.30 6.40 10.91
C ALA A 39 -28.25 6.35 9.37
N GLY A 40 -27.06 6.40 8.77
CA GLY A 40 -26.86 6.41 7.32
C GLY A 40 -26.64 5.02 6.72
N LEU A 41 -26.43 4.98 5.39
CA LEU A 41 -26.03 3.76 4.66
C LEU A 41 -24.62 3.28 5.04
N ALA A 42 -23.78 4.20 5.51
CA ALA A 42 -22.44 3.93 6.00
C ALA A 42 -22.28 4.49 7.41
N VAL A 43 -21.45 3.82 8.23
CA VAL A 43 -21.15 4.28 9.58
C VAL A 43 -20.25 5.50 9.50
N ASP A 44 -20.71 6.63 10.03
CA ASP A 44 -19.90 7.84 10.15
C ASP A 44 -18.96 7.71 11.35
N ARG A 45 -17.71 7.34 11.06
CA ARG A 45 -16.70 7.07 12.08
C ARG A 45 -16.07 8.36 12.62
N GLU A 46 -16.30 9.52 12.00
CA GLU A 46 -15.70 10.79 12.41
C GLU A 46 -16.42 11.42 13.61
N LEU A 47 -17.60 10.92 13.95
CA LEU A 47 -18.38 11.39 15.12
C LEU A 47 -17.84 10.91 16.47
N THR A 48 -16.85 10.01 16.50
CA THR A 48 -16.21 9.59 17.76
C THR A 48 -14.96 10.43 18.05
N PRO A 49 -14.83 10.99 19.27
CA PRO A 49 -13.62 11.72 19.67
C PRO A 49 -12.42 10.79 19.94
N PHE A 50 -12.64 9.47 19.97
CA PHE A 50 -11.61 8.47 20.26
C PHE A 50 -10.97 7.89 19.01
N ARG A 51 -11.23 8.49 17.85
CA ARG A 51 -10.65 8.11 16.57
C ARG A 51 -9.72 9.21 16.09
N ARG A 52 -8.60 8.81 15.50
CA ARG A 52 -7.72 9.68 14.74
C ARG A 52 -7.43 9.01 13.41
N SER A 53 -7.78 9.67 12.31
CA SER A 53 -7.35 9.21 10.99
C SER A 53 -5.85 9.43 10.82
N LEU A 54 -5.19 8.49 10.14
CA LEU A 54 -3.81 8.61 9.69
C LEU A 54 -3.75 8.65 8.15
N ASP A 55 -4.90 8.80 7.49
CA ASP A 55 -4.98 9.01 6.06
C ASP A 55 -4.38 10.38 5.70
N GLY A 56 -3.74 10.48 4.54
CA GLY A 56 -3.04 11.68 4.11
C GLY A 56 -1.76 11.38 3.36
N LEU A 57 -0.82 12.32 3.35
CA LEU A 57 0.48 12.19 2.70
C LEU A 57 1.47 11.46 3.62
N TRP A 58 2.12 10.45 3.06
CA TRP A 58 3.15 9.66 3.72
C TRP A 58 4.45 9.71 2.93
N GLN A 59 5.58 9.79 3.63
CA GLN A 59 6.90 9.61 3.03
C GLN A 59 7.04 8.14 2.61
N PHE A 60 7.41 7.93 1.35
CA PHE A 60 7.38 6.63 0.70
C PHE A 60 8.64 6.40 -0.13
N TYR A 61 9.21 5.21 0.03
CA TYR A 61 10.34 4.72 -0.75
C TYR A 61 9.98 3.37 -1.36
N TRP A 62 10.13 3.26 -2.67
CA TRP A 62 9.93 2.00 -3.37
C TRP A 62 11.26 1.30 -3.60
N ALA A 63 11.33 0.02 -3.25
CA ALA A 63 12.46 -0.86 -3.52
C ALA A 63 11.98 -2.10 -4.29
N PRO A 64 12.69 -2.56 -5.34
CA PRO A 64 12.28 -3.72 -6.14
C PRO A 64 12.46 -5.06 -5.40
N ALA A 65 13.24 -5.08 -4.31
CA ALA A 65 13.41 -6.25 -3.47
C ALA A 65 13.61 -5.86 -1.99
N PRO A 66 13.17 -6.70 -1.02
CA PRO A 66 13.31 -6.39 0.41
C PRO A 66 14.76 -6.12 0.85
N ALA A 67 15.73 -6.77 0.21
CA ALA A 67 17.15 -6.57 0.51
C ALA A 67 17.71 -5.23 0.03
N GLN A 68 16.99 -4.50 -0.83
CA GLN A 68 17.36 -3.17 -1.33
C GLN A 68 16.67 -2.04 -0.58
N ALA A 69 15.78 -2.35 0.37
CA ALA A 69 15.23 -1.33 1.25
C ALA A 69 16.36 -0.71 2.08
N PRO A 70 16.34 0.61 2.34
CA PRO A 70 17.35 1.27 3.15
C PRO A 70 17.46 0.61 4.53
N ALA A 71 18.68 0.37 4.99
CA ALA A 71 18.88 -0.16 6.34
C ALA A 71 18.38 0.86 7.37
N GLU A 72 17.83 0.36 8.49
CA GLU A 72 17.46 1.21 9.64
C GLU A 72 16.38 2.28 9.38
N PHE A 73 15.66 2.22 8.26
CA PHE A 73 14.58 3.17 7.90
C PHE A 73 13.43 3.28 8.93
N HIS A 74 13.34 2.34 9.86
CA HIS A 74 12.32 2.30 10.92
C HIS A 74 12.73 3.09 12.17
N LEU A 75 13.98 3.56 12.25
CA LEU A 75 14.44 4.38 13.36
C LEU A 75 13.79 5.78 13.30
N PRO A 76 13.39 6.36 14.44
CA PRO A 76 12.73 7.67 14.46
C PRO A 76 13.56 8.82 13.88
N ASP A 77 14.89 8.71 13.95
CA ASP A 77 15.83 9.75 13.53
C ASP A 77 16.39 9.52 12.12
N TYR A 78 15.84 8.55 11.36
CA TYR A 78 16.24 8.32 9.98
C TYR A 78 15.78 9.47 9.08
N ASP A 79 16.69 10.02 8.28
CA ASP A 79 16.38 11.11 7.37
C ASP A 79 15.64 10.60 6.12
N THR A 80 14.38 11.01 5.96
CA THR A 80 13.52 10.69 4.82
C THR A 80 13.32 11.88 3.88
N SER A 81 14.14 12.94 3.98
CA SER A 81 13.94 14.17 3.21
C SER A 81 14.03 14.00 1.68
N GLU A 82 14.70 12.95 1.21
CA GLU A 82 14.81 12.60 -0.21
C GLU A 82 13.70 11.65 -0.71
N TRP A 83 12.76 11.27 0.15
CA TRP A 83 11.70 10.33 -0.21
C TRP A 83 10.56 11.02 -0.97
N ASP A 84 9.82 10.22 -1.72
CA ASP A 84 8.61 10.68 -2.38
C ASP A 84 7.46 10.78 -1.37
N GLU A 85 6.43 11.57 -1.67
CA GLU A 85 5.18 11.59 -0.92
C GLU A 85 4.09 10.81 -1.68
N ILE A 86 3.29 10.03 -0.95
CA ILE A 86 2.15 9.26 -1.49
C ILE A 86 0.89 9.51 -0.66
N GLU A 87 -0.27 9.58 -1.32
CA GLU A 87 -1.56 9.61 -0.64
C GLU A 87 -1.96 8.21 -0.16
N VAL A 88 -2.36 8.09 1.10
CA VAL A 88 -2.87 6.86 1.72
C VAL A 88 -4.32 7.08 2.15
N PRO A 89 -5.27 6.18 1.82
CA PRO A 89 -5.09 4.88 1.14
C PRO A 89 -4.99 4.99 -0.39
N SER A 90 -4.05 4.27 -1.00
CA SER A 90 -3.96 4.14 -2.46
C SER A 90 -3.17 2.89 -2.87
N ASN A 91 -3.22 2.56 -4.17
CA ASN A 91 -2.31 1.57 -4.77
C ASN A 91 -1.10 2.31 -5.35
N TRP A 92 0.13 1.96 -4.92
CA TRP A 92 1.33 2.68 -5.35
C TRP A 92 1.56 2.61 -6.86
N GLN A 93 1.14 1.56 -7.57
CA GLN A 93 1.30 1.46 -9.03
C GLN A 93 0.49 2.50 -9.81
N LEU A 94 -0.53 3.09 -9.16
CA LEU A 94 -1.40 4.11 -9.77
C LEU A 94 -1.01 5.54 -9.39
N GLN A 95 0.16 5.71 -8.77
CA GLN A 95 0.67 6.99 -8.30
C GLN A 95 1.69 7.56 -9.29
N GLY A 96 1.81 8.89 -9.32
CA GLY A 96 2.69 9.63 -10.22
C GLY A 96 1.97 10.26 -11.41
N GLU A 97 2.42 11.45 -11.79
CA GLU A 97 1.87 12.23 -12.91
C GLU A 97 2.17 11.57 -14.27
N GLU A 98 3.28 10.83 -14.34
CA GLU A 98 3.75 10.09 -15.52
C GLU A 98 2.78 8.97 -15.92
N LEU A 99 1.94 8.51 -14.99
CA LEU A 99 0.89 7.56 -15.30
C LEU A 99 -0.12 8.12 -16.32
N LYS A 100 -0.30 9.45 -16.39
CA LYS A 100 -1.13 10.10 -17.43
C LYS A 100 -0.56 9.89 -18.83
N LEU A 101 0.74 9.63 -18.93
CA LEU A 101 1.46 9.28 -20.16
C LEU A 101 1.63 7.77 -20.34
N GLY A 102 1.08 6.96 -19.42
CA GLY A 102 1.15 5.50 -19.43
C GLY A 102 2.47 4.92 -18.89
N ILE A 103 3.29 5.72 -18.21
CA ILE A 103 4.57 5.27 -17.63
C ILE A 103 4.40 5.16 -16.11
N PRO A 104 4.45 3.95 -15.52
CA PRO A 104 4.36 3.81 -14.07
C PRO A 104 5.63 4.37 -13.41
N LYS A 105 5.46 5.12 -12.31
CA LYS A 105 6.57 5.71 -11.54
C LYS A 105 7.33 4.67 -10.73
N TYR A 106 6.62 3.79 -10.02
CA TYR A 106 7.23 2.82 -9.09
C TYR A 106 7.29 1.40 -9.67
N ASP A 107 6.13 0.86 -10.06
CA ASP A 107 6.04 -0.53 -10.54
C ASP A 107 4.85 -0.70 -11.49
N VAL A 108 4.93 -1.72 -12.34
CA VAL A 108 3.84 -2.09 -13.25
C VAL A 108 2.73 -2.82 -12.48
N PRO A 109 1.45 -2.50 -12.71
CA PRO A 109 0.36 -3.29 -12.14
C PRO A 109 0.45 -4.74 -12.63
N ILE A 110 0.58 -5.70 -11.72
CA ILE A 110 0.52 -7.12 -12.05
C ILE A 110 -0.96 -7.50 -12.16
N TYR A 111 -1.46 -7.59 -13.38
CA TYR A 111 -2.75 -8.22 -13.64
C TYR A 111 -2.54 -9.73 -13.72
N THR A 112 -3.14 -10.46 -12.77
CA THR A 112 -3.07 -11.94 -12.74
C THR A 112 -3.98 -12.59 -13.78
N CYS A 113 -4.87 -11.82 -14.43
CA CYS A 113 -5.41 -12.27 -15.71
C CYS A 113 -4.31 -12.06 -16.75
N GLU A 114 -3.88 -13.14 -17.39
CA GLU A 114 -3.28 -13.06 -18.72
C GLU A 114 -4.27 -12.35 -19.64
N MET A 115 -4.21 -11.01 -19.65
CA MET A 115 -4.69 -10.22 -20.77
C MET A 115 -3.66 -10.47 -21.87
N GLU A 116 -3.81 -11.61 -22.54
CA GLU A 116 -3.06 -11.91 -23.74
C GLU A 116 -3.18 -10.71 -24.69
N LYS A 117 -2.08 -9.95 -24.78
CA LYS A 117 -1.62 -9.29 -26.00
C LYS A 117 -2.66 -8.46 -26.78
N ASN A 118 -3.53 -7.69 -26.12
CA ASN A 118 -4.41 -6.80 -26.88
C ASN A 118 -4.85 -5.51 -26.17
N LEU A 119 -4.03 -5.00 -25.25
CA LEU A 119 -4.10 -3.57 -24.94
C LEU A 119 -3.35 -2.84 -26.06
N PRO A 120 -3.89 -1.76 -26.66
CA PRO A 120 -3.19 -0.93 -27.62
C PRO A 120 -2.15 -0.09 -26.86
N ILE A 121 -1.10 -0.75 -26.36
CA ILE A 121 0.12 -0.08 -25.91
C ILE A 121 0.84 0.42 -27.17
N LEU A 122 0.92 1.75 -27.27
CA LEU A 122 1.64 2.46 -28.32
C LEU A 122 3.08 1.92 -28.47
N PRO A 123 3.62 1.82 -29.70
CA PRO A 123 4.82 1.07 -29.94
C PRO A 123 6.04 1.95 -29.67
N LEU A 124 6.67 1.77 -28.52
CA LEU A 124 8.09 2.04 -28.40
C LEU A 124 8.72 0.84 -27.68
N TRP A 125 9.94 0.49 -28.07
CA TRP A 125 10.74 -0.63 -27.56
C TRP A 125 10.54 -2.01 -28.21
N ARG A 126 10.44 -2.08 -29.55
CA ARG A 126 11.04 -3.22 -30.28
C ARG A 126 12.48 -2.85 -30.62
N HIS A 127 13.40 -3.04 -29.66
CA HIS A 127 14.81 -3.04 -30.01
C HIS A 127 15.16 -4.30 -30.79
N SER A 128 15.93 -4.04 -31.83
CA SER A 128 16.52 -4.93 -32.80
C SER A 128 17.26 -6.12 -32.19
N GLU A 129 17.42 -7.13 -33.06
CA GLU A 129 18.39 -8.24 -33.07
C GLU A 129 17.76 -9.62 -32.84
N ARG A 130 17.91 -10.57 -33.76
CA ARG A 130 19.20 -10.97 -34.36
C ARG A 130 19.10 -11.23 -35.87
N SER A 131 20.13 -10.75 -36.56
CA SER A 131 20.64 -11.33 -37.81
C SER A 131 21.19 -12.73 -37.53
N THR A 132 20.76 -13.69 -38.33
CA THR A 132 21.48 -14.78 -39.04
C THR A 132 20.58 -15.99 -39.19
#